data_AF-A0A843EG63-F1
#
_entry.id   AF-A0A843EG63-F1
#
_cell.length_a   1.000
_cell.length_b   1.000
_cell.length_c   1.000
_cell.angle_alpha   90.00
_cell.angle_beta   90.00
_cell.angle_gamma   90.00
#
_symmetry.space_group_name_H-M   'P 1'
#
loop_
_entity.id
_entity.type
_entity.pdbx_description
1 polymer ?
#
loop_
_entity_poly.entity_id
_entity_poly.type
_entity_poly.pdbx_seq_one_letter_code
_entity_poly.pdbx_strand_id
1 'polypeptide(L)'
;SDLYTVFNTLMKGVMCGMLMFIAVDFYKTKGSYIATFVAVPVFIMAGFEHSIADMFYFSSAMMWDLDAVIFILIIIVGNALGGMLIPAYRLFVNGEREKKAKAESQ
;
A
#
# COMPACT_ATOMS: atom_id res chain seq x y z
N SER A 1 4.01 -18.74 -17.05
CA SER A 1 3.47 -17.41 -17.42
C SER A 1 2.59 -16.86 -16.30
N ASP A 2 1.58 -17.60 -15.86
CA ASP A 2 0.51 -17.05 -15.01
C ASP A 2 0.97 -16.74 -13.59
N LEU A 3 1.79 -17.61 -12.99
CA LEU A 3 2.37 -17.35 -11.66
C LEU A 3 3.28 -16.12 -11.64
N TYR A 4 4.06 -15.90 -12.71
CA TYR A 4 4.93 -14.73 -12.83
C TYR A 4 4.11 -13.45 -12.94
N THR A 5 3.01 -13.47 -13.70
CA THR A 5 2.07 -12.36 -13.80
C THR A 5 1.44 -12.05 -12.44
N VAL A 6 0.92 -13.06 -11.73
CA VAL A 6 0.34 -12.89 -10.39
C VAL A 6 1.35 -12.31 -9.41
N PHE A 7 2.58 -12.85 -9.40
CA PHE A 7 3.64 -12.34 -8.53
C PHE A 7 4.00 -10.88 -8.86
N ASN A 8 4.13 -10.54 -10.14
CA ASN A 8 4.42 -9.18 -10.56
C ASN A 8 3.28 -8.20 -10.18
N THR A 9 2.02 -8.58 -10.42
CA THR A 9 0.85 -7.79 -10.01
C THR A 9 0.82 -7.58 -8.50
N LEU A 10 1.11 -8.63 -7.72
CA LEU A 10 1.22 -8.53 -6.28
C LEU A 10 2.32 -7.54 -5.87
N MET A 11 3.52 -7.67 -6.44
CA MET A 11 4.66 -6.80 -6.11
C MET A 11 4.40 -5.33 -6.46
N LYS A 12 3.78 -5.07 -7.61
CA LYS A 12 3.30 -3.73 -7.98
C LYS A 12 2.31 -3.19 -6.94
N GLY A 13 1.38 -4.02 -6.49
CA GLY A 13 0.44 -3.67 -5.42
C GLY A 13 1.13 -3.37 -4.08
N VAL A 14 2.15 -4.13 -3.71
CA VAL A 14 2.94 -3.89 -2.47
C VAL A 14 3.66 -2.55 -2.53
N MET A 15 4.34 -2.25 -3.64
CA MET A 15 5.02 -0.96 -3.81
C MET A 15 4.05 0.22 -3.81
N CYS A 16 2.90 0.07 -4.47
CA CYS A 16 1.82 1.06 -4.44
C CYS A 16 1.32 1.32 -3.01
N GLY A 17 1.00 0.25 -2.26
CA GLY A 17 0.49 0.34 -0.89
C GLY A 17 1.47 1.06 0.04
N MET A 18 2.77 0.79 -0.09
CA MET A 18 3.80 1.47 0.69
C MET A 18 3.84 2.98 0.36
N LEU A 19 3.84 3.34 -0.93
CA LEU A 19 3.84 4.74 -1.36
C LEU A 19 2.60 5.49 -0.86
N MET A 20 1.41 4.88 -0.96
CA MET A 20 0.18 5.47 -0.47
C MET A 20 0.19 5.65 1.05
N PHE A 21 0.73 4.69 1.80
CA PHE A 21 0.91 4.86 3.24
C PHE A 21 1.81 6.06 3.55
N ILE A 22 2.95 6.19 2.87
CA ILE A 22 3.89 7.31 3.07
C ILE A 22 3.19 8.65 2.81
N ALA A 23 2.39 8.75 1.76
CA ALA A 23 1.64 9.96 1.44
C ALA A 23 0.66 10.35 2.57
N VAL A 24 -0.08 9.37 3.10
CA VAL A 24 -1.03 9.59 4.20
C VAL A 24 -0.33 9.89 5.52
N ASP A 25 0.79 9.22 5.83
CA ASP A 25 1.59 9.47 7.03
C ASP A 25 2.22 10.86 6.99
N PHE A 26 2.66 11.32 5.82
CA PHE A 26 3.13 12.68 5.63
C PHE A 26 2.01 13.70 5.89
N TYR A 27 0.80 13.45 5.39
CA TYR A 27 -0.34 14.32 5.70
C TYR A 27 -0.63 14.37 7.20
N LYS A 28 -0.62 13.21 7.88
CA LYS A 28 -0.85 13.14 9.33
C LYS A 28 0.20 13.89 10.15
N THR A 29 1.45 13.93 9.69
CA THR A 29 2.57 14.55 10.43
C THR A 29 2.80 16.02 10.08
N LYS A 30 2.49 16.44 8.85
CA LYS A 30 2.76 17.79 8.33
C LYS A 30 1.51 18.60 7.98
N GLY A 31 0.33 17.98 7.96
CA GLY A 31 -0.94 18.62 7.57
C GLY A 31 -1.03 19.01 6.10
N SER A 32 -0.14 18.49 5.24
CA SER A 32 -0.01 18.91 3.84
C SER A 32 -0.21 17.76 2.86
N TYR A 33 -0.99 18.01 1.81
CA TYR A 33 -1.30 17.05 0.74
C TYR A 33 -0.22 16.95 -0.33
N ILE A 34 0.90 17.67 -0.20
CA ILE A 34 1.97 17.68 -1.22
C ILE A 34 2.50 16.28 -1.51
N ALA A 35 2.65 15.44 -0.49
CA ALA A 35 3.11 14.06 -0.66
C ALA A 35 2.07 13.23 -1.43
N THR A 36 0.77 13.40 -1.18
CA THR A 36 -0.29 12.74 -1.94
C THR A 36 -0.32 13.21 -3.38
N PHE A 37 -0.18 14.52 -3.62
CA PHE A 37 -0.13 15.10 -4.96
C PHE A 37 1.04 14.59 -5.78
N VAL A 38 2.18 14.28 -5.13
CA VAL A 38 3.34 13.65 -5.79
C VAL A 38 3.18 12.13 -5.92
N ALA A 39 2.64 11.46 -4.90
CA ALA A 39 2.52 10.01 -4.87
C ALA A 39 1.60 9.47 -5.97
N VAL A 40 0.49 10.17 -6.27
CA VAL A 40 -0.46 9.76 -7.31
C VAL A 40 0.19 9.64 -8.70
N PRO A 41 0.79 10.70 -9.28
CA PRO A 41 1.45 10.58 -10.58
C PRO A 41 2.64 9.61 -10.55
N VAL A 42 3.36 9.50 -9.43
CA VAL A 42 4.49 8.57 -9.31
C VAL A 42 4.04 7.12 -9.45
N PHE A 43 2.96 6.69 -8.77
CA PHE A 43 2.54 5.29 -8.89
C PHE A 43 2.00 4.98 -10.29
N ILE A 44 1.32 5.94 -10.91
CA ILE A 44 0.81 5.80 -12.29
C ILE A 44 1.98 5.67 -13.27
N MET A 45 2.98 6.55 -13.18
CA MET A 45 4.15 6.51 -14.06
C MET A 45 5.03 5.28 -13.81
N ALA A 46 5.09 4.80 -12.57
CA ALA A 46 5.78 3.55 -12.21
C ALA A 46 5.01 2.29 -12.65
N GLY A 47 3.76 2.43 -13.11
CA GLY A 47 2.90 1.31 -13.48
C GLY A 47 2.55 0.40 -12.30
N PHE A 48 2.43 0.98 -11.11
CA PHE A 48 1.97 0.30 -9.92
C PHE A 48 0.44 0.22 -9.88
N GLU A 49 -0.09 -0.84 -9.28
CA GLU A 49 -1.53 -1.09 -9.23
C GLU A 49 -2.11 -0.62 -7.88
N HIS A 50 -3.19 0.16 -7.93
CA HIS A 50 -3.89 0.62 -6.74
C HIS A 50 -5.34 0.15 -6.78
N SER A 51 -5.70 -0.77 -5.90
CA SER A 51 -7.02 -1.43 -5.87
C SER A 51 -8.20 -0.45 -6.01
N ILE A 52 -8.18 0.69 -5.32
CA ILE A 52 -9.27 1.68 -5.39
C ILE A 52 -9.30 2.39 -6.76
N ALA A 53 -8.13 2.74 -7.29
CA ALA A 53 -8.05 3.36 -8.62
C ALA A 53 -8.47 2.37 -9.71
N ASP A 54 -8.03 1.11 -9.61
CA ASP A 54 -8.32 0.07 -10.59
C ASP A 54 -9.82 -0.28 -10.59
N MET A 55 -10.45 -0.37 -9.41
CA MET A 55 -11.91 -0.52 -9.31
C MET A 55 -12.66 0.63 -9.99
N PHE A 56 -12.18 1.87 -9.81
CA PHE A 56 -12.76 3.04 -10.47
C PHE A 56 -12.62 2.96 -11.99
N TYR A 57 -11.45 2.55 -12.50
CA TYR A 57 -11.21 2.40 -13.93
C TYR A 57 -12.00 1.26 -14.55
N PHE A 58 -12.06 0.08 -13.92
CA PHE A 58 -12.91 -1.03 -14.40
C PHE A 58 -14.39 -0.65 -14.40
N SER A 59 -14.84 0.07 -13.38
CA SER A 59 -16.24 0.53 -13.31
C SER A 59 -16.54 1.58 -14.36
N SER A 60 -15.64 2.54 -14.60
CA SER A 60 -15.84 3.57 -15.63
C SER A 60 -15.78 3.01 -17.05
N ALA A 61 -15.02 1.93 -17.27
CA ALA A 61 -14.98 1.19 -18.53
C ALA A 61 -16.10 0.13 -18.67
N MET A 62 -16.91 -0.11 -17.62
CA MET A 62 -17.88 -1.22 -17.55
C MET A 62 -17.25 -2.60 -17.86
N MET A 63 -16.01 -2.80 -17.44
CA MET A 63 -15.23 -4.02 -17.67
C MET A 63 -15.12 -4.84 -16.38
N TRP A 64 -16.21 -5.49 -16.00
CA TRP A 64 -16.25 -6.39 -14.85
C TRP A 64 -16.48 -7.83 -15.32
N ASP A 65 -15.40 -8.61 -15.35
CA ASP A 65 -15.41 -10.06 -15.54
C ASP A 65 -14.74 -10.77 -14.34
N LEU A 66 -14.70 -12.10 -14.39
CA LEU A 66 -14.10 -12.89 -13.30
C LEU A 66 -12.59 -12.61 -13.17
N ASP A 67 -11.91 -12.36 -14.28
CA ASP A 67 -10.48 -12.07 -14.30
C ASP A 67 -10.17 -10.71 -13.65
N ALA A 68 -10.98 -9.68 -13.90
CA ALA A 68 -10.89 -8.38 -13.24
C ALA A 68 -11.11 -8.51 -11.72
N VAL A 69 -12.07 -9.34 -11.28
CA VAL A 69 -12.30 -9.58 -9.85
C VAL A 69 -11.07 -10.25 -9.21
N ILE A 70 -10.51 -11.29 -9.83
CA ILE A 70 -9.32 -11.97 -9.33
C ILE A 70 -8.12 -11.02 -9.29
N PHE A 71 -7.93 -10.22 -10.34
CA PHE A 71 -6.89 -9.20 -10.42
C PHE A 71 -6.99 -8.18 -9.28
N ILE A 72 -8.20 -7.64 -9.03
CA ILE A 72 -8.46 -6.72 -7.92
C ILE A 72 -8.17 -7.38 -6.56
N LEU A 73 -8.55 -8.64 -6.35
CA LEU A 73 -8.26 -9.35 -5.10
C LEU A 73 -6.74 -9.47 -4.84
N ILE A 74 -5.96 -9.78 -5.87
CA ILE A 74 -4.49 -9.84 -5.78
C ILE A 74 -3.92 -8.47 -5.38
N ILE A 75 -4.41 -7.39 -5.98
CA ILE A 75 -3.94 -6.04 -5.70
C ILE A 75 -4.36 -5.55 -4.31
N ILE A 76 -5.55 -5.92 -3.83
CA ILE A 76 -5.98 -5.64 -2.45
C ILE A 76 -4.99 -6.24 -1.47
N VAL A 77 -4.61 -7.52 -1.66
CA VAL A 77 -3.62 -8.19 -0.80
C VAL A 77 -2.27 -7.47 -0.90
N GLY A 78 -1.81 -7.14 -2.10
CA GLY A 78 -0.56 -6.41 -2.30
C GLY A 78 -0.56 -5.04 -1.60
N ASN A 79 -1.59 -4.22 -1.86
CA ASN A 79 -1.74 -2.90 -1.25
C ASN A 79 -1.80 -2.98 0.28
N ALA A 80 -2.51 -3.96 0.84
CA ALA A 80 -2.59 -4.17 2.28
C ALA A 80 -1.22 -4.53 2.87
N LEU A 81 -0.50 -5.48 2.27
CA LEU A 81 0.86 -5.84 2.70
C LEU A 81 1.77 -4.61 2.65
N GLY A 82 1.80 -3.89 1.54
CA GLY A 82 2.60 -2.67 1.36
C GLY A 82 2.31 -1.58 2.39
N GLY A 83 1.02 -1.29 2.61
CA GLY A 83 0.57 -0.26 3.54
C GLY A 83 0.77 -0.62 5.01
N MET A 84 0.85 -1.91 5.35
CA MET A 84 1.05 -2.38 6.72
C MET A 84 2.53 -2.51 7.12
N LEU A 85 3.48 -2.56 6.18
CA LEU A 85 4.91 -2.75 6.47
C LEU A 85 5.48 -1.72 7.45
N ILE A 86 5.31 -0.43 7.17
CA ILE A 86 5.84 0.66 7.99
C ILE A 86 5.16 0.71 9.38
N PRO A 87 3.82 0.67 9.51
CA PRO A 87 3.18 0.69 10.82
C PRO A 87 3.49 -0.57 11.64
N ALA A 88 3.58 -1.76 11.02
CA ALA A 88 4.00 -2.98 11.71
C ALA A 88 5.43 -2.85 12.27
N TYR A 89 6.36 -2.32 11.48
CA TYR A 89 7.73 -2.03 11.94
C TYR A 89 7.75 -1.04 13.11
N ARG A 90 6.98 0.06 13.03
CA ARG A 90 6.87 1.05 14.12
C ARG A 90 6.31 0.42 15.40
N LEU A 91 5.29 -0.43 15.30
CA LEU A 91 4.72 -1.14 16.44
C LEU A 91 5.75 -2.06 17.12
N PHE A 92 6.50 -2.82 16.32
CA PHE A 92 7.55 -3.71 16.84
C PHE A 92 8.64 -2.92 17.58
N VAL A 93 9.14 -1.84 17.00
CA VAL A 93 10.16 -0.99 17.62
C VAL A 93 9.65 -0.33 18.91
N ASN A 94 8.43 0.18 18.92
CA ASN A 94 7.86 0.81 20.11
C ASN A 94 7.65 -0.19 21.25
N GLY A 95 7.19 -1.41 20.95
CA GLY A 95 7.04 -2.47 21.95
C GLY A 95 8.37 -2.87 22.61
N GLU A 96 9.47 -2.91 21.85
CA GLU A 96 10.81 -3.17 22.40
C GLU A 96 11.31 -2.02 23.29
N ARG A 97 10.99 -0.76 22.95
CA ARG A 97 11.34 0.41 23.79
C ARG A 97 10.59 0.40 25.12
N GLU A 98 9.30 0.04 25.11
CA GLU A 98 8.49 -0.05 26.32
C GLU A 98 8.99 -1.14 27.29
N LYS A 99 9.41 -2.30 26.76
CA LYS A 99 10.01 -3.37 27.59
C LYS A 99 11.30 -2.91 28.27
N LYS A 100 12.18 -2.23 27.54
CA LYS A 100 13.44 -1.70 28.10
C LYS A 100 13.21 -0.66 29.19
N ALA A 101 12.30 0.30 28.96
CA ALA A 101 11.97 1.33 29.95
C ALA A 101 11.42 0.75 31.28
N LYS A 102 10.65 -0.35 31.21
CA LYS A 102 10.16 -1.06 32.40
C LYS A 102 11.25 -1.84 33.14
N ALA A 103 12.28 -2.33 32.44
CA ALA A 103 13.39 -3.05 33.06
C ALA A 103 14.40 -2.12 33.76
N GLU A 104 14.53 -0.87 33.30
CA GLU A 104 15.43 0.14 33.90
C GLU A 104 14.80 0.91 35.07
N SER A 105 13.48 0.78 35.26
CA SER A 105 12.73 1.40 36.37
C SER A 105 12.50 0.44 37.55
N GLN A 106 13.05 -0.77 37.49
CA GLN A 106 13.09 -1.77 38.55
C GLN A 106 14.52 -1.93 39.08
#